data_AF-A0A9W7HX28-F1
#
_entry.id   AF-A0A9W7HX28-F1
#
_cell.length_a   1.000
_cell.length_b   1.000
_cell.length_c   1.000
_cell.angle_alpha   90.00
_cell.angle_beta   90.00
_cell.angle_gamma   90.00
#
_symmetry.space_group_name_H-M   'P 1'
#
loop_
_entity.id
_entity.type
_entity.pdbx_description
1 polymer ?
#
loop_
_entity_poly.entity_id
_entity_poly.type
_entity_poly.pdbx_seq_one_letter_code
_entity_poly.pdbx_strand_id
1 'polypeptide(L)' 'MKKLAVRDRDALLLLNQAGESPLSIGVDLKLQYCIKTIIELNLRALDYEGSNGQTALHLAVIRRDVDILLMILKKKQTS' A
#
# COMPACT_ATOMS: atom_id res chain seq x y z
N MET A 1 -1.51 13.76 4.32
CA MET A 1 -1.97 12.71 3.37
C MET A 1 -3.49 12.61 3.28
N LYS A 2 -4.21 12.23 4.35
CA LYS A 2 -5.66 11.92 4.33
C LYS A 2 -6.54 12.98 3.64
N LYS A 3 -6.38 14.26 3.95
CA LYS A 3 -7.18 15.36 3.35
C LYS A 3 -7.04 15.46 1.82
N LEU A 4 -5.85 15.16 1.27
CA LEU A 4 -5.60 15.21 -0.18
C LEU A 4 -6.18 13.97 -0.87
N ALA A 5 -5.91 12.79 -0.32
CA ALA A 5 -6.38 11.51 -0.84
C ALA A 5 -7.91 11.32 -0.79
N VAL A 6 -8.62 12.07 0.08
CA VAL A 6 -10.09 12.09 0.09
C VAL A 6 -10.66 12.81 -1.12
N ARG A 7 -9.96 13.82 -1.68
CA ARG A 7 -10.40 14.58 -2.85
C ARG A 7 -10.15 13.83 -4.15
N ASP A 8 -9.06 13.07 -4.19
CA ASP A 8 -8.69 12.20 -5.30
C ASP A 8 -8.12 10.90 -4.73
N ARG A 9 -8.93 9.84 -4.79
CA ARG A 9 -8.56 8.50 -4.28
C ARG A 9 -7.68 7.75 -5.26
N ASP A 10 -7.75 8.06 -6.55
CA ASP A 10 -6.96 7.39 -7.58
C ASP A 10 -5.51 7.91 -7.58
N ALA A 11 -5.27 9.10 -7.02
CA ALA A 11 -3.92 9.57 -6.68
C ALA A 11 -3.14 8.59 -5.77
N LEU A 12 -3.82 7.71 -5.03
CA LEU A 12 -3.18 6.66 -4.22
C LEU A 12 -2.64 5.48 -5.03
N LEU A 13 -2.98 5.41 -6.32
CA LEU A 13 -2.52 4.39 -7.26
C LEU A 13 -1.36 4.89 -8.13
N LEU A 14 -1.04 6.19 -8.09
CA LEU A 14 0.03 6.76 -8.91
C LEU A 14 1.39 6.25 -8.46
N LEU A 15 2.27 6.00 -9.42
CA LEU A 15 3.65 5.67 -9.16
C LEU A 15 4.54 6.91 -9.15
N ASN A 16 5.54 6.91 -8.30
CA ASN A 16 6.64 7.87 -8.42
C ASN A 16 7.58 7.48 -9.60
N GLN A 17 8.65 8.25 -9.81
CA GLN A 17 9.63 7.98 -10.87
C GLN A 17 10.40 6.66 -10.69
N ALA A 18 10.45 6.12 -9.47
CA ALA A 18 11.04 4.81 -9.19
C ALA A 18 10.05 3.64 -9.44
N GLY A 19 8.80 3.94 -9.80
CA GLY A 19 7.76 2.94 -9.99
C GLY A 19 7.17 2.43 -8.67
N GLU A 20 7.26 3.21 -7.59
CA GLU A 20 6.73 2.86 -6.27
C GLU A 20 5.38 3.53 -6.03
N SER A 21 4.40 2.75 -5.58
CA SER A 21 3.10 3.25 -5.14
C SER A 21 3.21 3.83 -3.71
N PRO A 22 2.33 4.77 -3.31
CA PRO A 22 2.25 5.25 -1.93
C PRO A 22 2.15 4.11 -0.90
N LEU A 23 1.49 3.01 -1.26
CA LEU A 23 1.39 1.84 -0.38
C LEU A 23 2.73 1.11 -0.25
N SER A 24 3.44 0.88 -1.35
CA SER A 24 4.77 0.23 -1.33
C SER A 24 5.78 1.02 -0.49
N ILE A 25 5.83 2.34 -0.66
CA ILE A 25 6.65 3.26 0.15
C ILE A 25 6.25 3.14 1.64
N GLY A 26 4.95 3.07 1.93
CA GLY A 26 4.45 2.86 3.28
C GLY A 26 4.95 1.57 3.91
N VAL A 27 5.00 0.47 3.15
CA VAL A 27 5.54 -0.83 3.60
C VAL A 27 7.04 -0.75 3.86
N ASP A 28 7.82 -0.22 2.93
CA ASP A 28 9.28 -0.12 3.07
C ASP A 28 9.70 0.77 4.24
N LEU A 29 8.96 1.86 4.46
CA LEU A 29 9.19 2.79 5.57
C LEU A 29 8.47 2.40 6.87
N LYS A 30 7.75 1.26 6.87
CA LYS A 30 6.97 0.74 8.01
C LYS A 30 5.97 1.74 8.60
N LEU A 31 5.38 2.57 7.76
CA LEU A 31 4.43 3.63 8.15
C LEU A 31 3.02 3.08 8.34
N GLN A 32 2.79 2.33 9.44
CA GLN A 32 1.52 1.64 9.70
C GLN A 32 0.27 2.55 9.58
N TYR A 33 0.35 3.79 10.06
CA TYR A 33 -0.77 4.73 9.94
C TYR A 33 -1.09 5.08 8.48
N CYS A 34 -0.05 5.30 7.67
CA CYS A 34 -0.20 5.57 6.24
C CYS A 34 -0.76 4.34 5.52
N ILE A 35 -0.21 3.15 5.77
CA ILE A 35 -0.69 1.88 5.21
C ILE A 35 -2.19 1.71 5.48
N LYS A 36 -2.62 1.83 6.75
CA LYS A 36 -4.05 1.73 7.11
C LYS A 36 -4.90 2.78 6.38
N THR A 37 -4.45 4.03 6.39
CA THR A 37 -5.19 5.13 5.75
C THR A 37 -5.32 4.93 4.24
N ILE A 38 -4.27 4.47 3.56
CA ILE A 38 -4.28 4.21 2.11
C ILE A 38 -5.29 3.10 1.79
N ILE A 39 -5.20 1.97 2.49
CA ILE A 39 -6.08 0.81 2.26
C ILE A 39 -7.55 1.17 2.54
N GLU A 40 -7.82 1.95 3.60
CA GLU A 40 -9.18 2.43 3.93
C GLU A 40 -9.75 3.38 2.88
N LEU A 41 -8.91 4.18 2.23
CA LEU A 41 -9.36 5.14 1.22
C LEU A 41 -9.47 4.50 -0.17
N ASN A 42 -8.60 3.55 -0.52
CA ASN A 42 -8.61 2.86 -1.81
C ASN A 42 -8.07 1.43 -1.69
N LEU A 43 -8.98 0.45 -1.58
CA LEU A 43 -8.64 -0.97 -1.51
C LEU A 43 -7.85 -1.47 -2.73
N ARG A 44 -8.04 -0.87 -3.92
CA ARG A 44 -7.31 -1.25 -5.15
C ARG A 44 -5.80 -1.04 -5.04
N ALA A 45 -5.34 -0.21 -4.10
CA ALA A 45 -3.93 -0.01 -3.84
C ALA A 45 -3.22 -1.32 -3.42
N LEU A 46 -3.95 -2.30 -2.88
CA LEU A 46 -3.41 -3.61 -2.48
C LEU A 46 -2.94 -4.47 -3.66
N ASP A 47 -3.52 -4.27 -4.83
CA ASP A 47 -3.21 -5.02 -6.06
C ASP A 47 -2.30 -4.25 -7.01
N TYR A 48 -1.92 -3.02 -6.64
CA TYR A 48 -1.06 -2.21 -7.49
C TYR A 48 0.37 -2.75 -7.47
N GLU A 49 0.86 -3.10 -8.66
CA GLU A 49 2.22 -3.60 -8.88
C GLU A 49 3.18 -2.45 -9.15
N GLY A 50 4.33 -2.47 -8.48
CA GLY A 50 5.43 -1.58 -8.83
C GLY A 50 6.07 -1.97 -10.17
N SER A 51 7.07 -1.20 -10.59
CA SER A 51 7.82 -1.41 -11.84
C SER A 51 8.44 -2.81 -12.01
N ASN A 52 8.61 -3.55 -10.92
CA ASN A 52 9.15 -4.91 -10.88
C ASN A 52 8.06 -6.01 -10.75
N GLY A 53 6.78 -5.67 -10.91
CA GLY A 53 5.66 -6.61 -10.73
C GLY A 53 5.34 -6.95 -9.27
N GLN A 54 5.98 -6.29 -8.30
CA GLN A 54 5.74 -6.57 -6.87
C GLN A 54 4.61 -5.69 -6.33
N THR A 55 3.63 -6.33 -5.71
CA THR A 55 2.65 -5.68 -4.85
C THR A 55 3.19 -5.41 -3.44
N ALA A 56 2.48 -4.60 -2.65
CA ALA A 56 2.78 -4.35 -1.25
C ALA A 56 2.87 -5.64 -0.39
N LEU A 57 2.14 -6.70 -0.76
CA LEU A 57 2.20 -7.98 -0.07
C LEU A 57 3.55 -8.69 -0.30
N HIS A 58 4.08 -8.67 -1.52
CA HIS A 58 5.40 -9.22 -1.82
C HIS A 58 6.49 -8.50 -0.99
N LEU A 59 6.42 -7.18 -0.91
CA LEU A 59 7.34 -6.38 -0.11
C LEU A 59 7.29 -6.74 1.37
N ALA A 60 6.10 -6.89 1.95
CA ALA A 60 5.95 -7.30 3.36
C ALA A 60 6.60 -8.67 3.64
N VAL A 61 6.48 -9.62 2.71
CA VAL A 61 7.13 -10.94 2.79
C VAL A 61 8.66 -10.81 2.69
N ILE A 62 9.17 -10.08 1.70
CA ILE A 62 10.61 -9.86 1.49
C ILE A 62 11.25 -9.21 2.72
N ARG A 63 10.57 -8.22 3.31
CA ARG A 63 11.02 -7.51 4.52
C ARG A 63 10.82 -8.30 5.81
N ARG A 64 10.15 -9.46 5.74
CA ARG A 64 9.79 -10.31 6.89
C ARG A 64 9.02 -9.53 7.97
N ASP A 65 8.20 -8.57 7.55
CA ASP A 65 7.41 -7.75 8.47
C ASP A 65 6.03 -8.39 8.68
N VAL A 66 5.95 -9.26 9.68
CA VAL A 66 4.76 -10.06 9.96
C VAL A 66 3.55 -9.19 10.33
N ASP A 67 3.77 -8.06 11.01
CA ASP A 67 2.68 -7.17 11.42
C ASP A 67 2.02 -6.50 10.20
N ILE A 68 2.83 -5.98 9.28
CA ILE A 68 2.35 -5.38 8.03
C ILE A 68 1.74 -6.46 7.13
N LEU A 69 2.37 -7.64 7.05
CA LEU A 69 1.85 -8.78 6.31
C LEU A 69 0.44 -9.15 6.76
N LEU A 70 0.25 -9.36 8.06
CA LEU A 70 -1.06 -9.69 8.64
C LEU A 70 -2.08 -8.57 8.46
N MET A 71 -1.65 -7.30 8.54
CA MET A 71 -2.51 -6.15 8.29
C MET A 71 -3.05 -6.13 6.86
N ILE A 72 -2.18 -6.37 5.87
CA ILE A 72 -2.56 -6.43 4.44
C ILE A 72 -3.48 -7.64 4.18
N LEU A 73 -3.13 -8.82 4.70
CA LEU A 73 -3.93 -10.04 4.53
C LEU A 73 -5.34 -9.91 5.10
N LYS A 74 -5.47 -9.34 6.30
CA LYS A 74 -6.78 -9.10 6.93
C LYS A 74 -7.69 -8.21 6.06
N LYS A 75 -7.11 -7.23 5.36
CA LYS A 75 -7.88 -6.33 4.49
C LYS A 75 -8.26 -6.98 3.16
N LYS A 76 -7.39 -7.81 2.57
CA LYS A 76 -7.71 -8.58 1.35
C LYS A 76 -8.81 -9.61 1.56
N GLN A 77 -8.86 -10.27 2.71
CA GLN A 77 -9.88 -11.29 3.00
C GLN A 77 -11.29 -10.70 3.22
N THR A 78 -11.40 -9.40 3.47
CA THR A 78 -12.68 -8.71 3.73
C THR A 78 -13.22 -7.93 2.53
N SER A 79 -12.56 -8.01 1.37
CA SER A 79 -12.89 -7.27 0.15
C SER A 79 -13.39 -8.19 -0.96
#